data_AF-A0A1I5XCS8-F1
#
_entry.id   AF-A0A1I5XCS8-F1
#
_cell.length_a   1.000
_cell.length_b   1.000
_cell.length_c   1.000
_cell.angle_alpha   90.00
_cell.angle_beta   90.00
_cell.angle_gamma   90.00
#
_symmetry.space_group_name_H-M   'P 1'
#
loop_
_entity.id
_entity.type
_entity.pdbx_description
1 polymer ?
#
loop_
_entity_poly.entity_id
_entity_poly.type
_entity_poly.pdbx_seq_one_letter_code
_entity_poly.pdbx_strand_id
1 'polypeptide(L)'
;MITPSPLTTVTRSNSGFPEVEFGRSGDGYLVARVGDTAFAMLPGRNARHYLATGWRINRPIAEWKRSDFYGHSGGLADEAAFRTKVAENAEHQREKRALGRREIGFNANTPWGPSQGATVYAEGIVCHSTAGHGGFHLSAERNRKVNPVLRAPGGWYEEDEAWAIVAITFPHLFTGYERRCAERTIKDSWPDAWEAIFGIVLEPGESREKDRRAFEKEHAGNWIVVSAISSDQQAGFVEVVATPGGRRGAGTEERRFLVPSDEYRIGRFGFVVDETRHPVYSGPSSFIGWQGRTSP
;
A
#
# COMPACT_ATOMS: atom_id res chain seq x y z
N MET A 1 13.46 17.09 58.36
CA MET A 1 12.39 16.05 58.32
C MET A 1 11.65 16.22 57.01
N ILE A 2 11.87 15.29 56.08
CA ILE A 2 11.33 15.31 54.71
C ILE A 2 10.14 14.34 54.72
N THR A 3 8.94 14.86 54.52
CA THR A 3 7.73 14.05 54.33
C THR A 3 7.56 13.74 52.84
N PRO A 4 7.39 12.48 52.43
CA PRO A 4 7.37 12.09 51.03
C PRO A 4 6.00 12.34 50.37
N SER A 5 6.05 12.79 49.12
CA SER A 5 4.91 12.94 48.20
C SER A 5 4.23 11.60 47.89
N PRO A 6 2.91 11.57 47.69
CA PRO A 6 2.20 10.34 47.38
C PRO A 6 2.53 9.86 45.97
N LEU A 7 2.98 8.61 45.89
CA LEU A 7 3.26 7.88 44.66
C LEU A 7 1.93 7.63 43.93
N THR A 8 1.69 8.34 42.83
CA THR A 8 0.58 8.07 41.91
C THR A 8 0.77 6.66 41.35
N THR A 9 -0.03 5.72 41.84
CA THR A 9 -0.06 4.36 41.33
C THR A 9 -0.66 4.40 39.93
N VAL A 10 0.17 4.19 38.92
CA VAL A 10 -0.30 3.91 37.56
C VAL A 10 -1.00 2.56 37.61
N THR A 11 -2.32 2.58 37.56
CA THR A 11 -3.16 1.40 37.37
C THR A 11 -2.82 0.81 36.00
N ARG A 12 -1.95 -0.20 35.99
CA ARG A 12 -1.67 -0.98 34.79
C ARG A 12 -2.91 -1.82 34.52
N SER A 13 -3.66 -1.51 33.45
CA SER A 13 -4.86 -2.27 33.12
C SER A 13 -4.50 -3.74 32.87
N ASN A 14 -5.14 -4.62 33.64
CA ASN A 14 -4.82 -6.04 33.76
C ASN A 14 -5.44 -6.88 32.63
N SER A 15 -5.82 -6.25 31.51
CA SER A 15 -6.57 -6.91 30.45
C SER A 15 -5.68 -7.70 29.49
N GLY A 16 -4.35 -7.51 29.49
CA GLY A 16 -3.46 -8.15 28.50
C GLY A 16 -3.72 -7.70 27.04
N PHE A 17 -4.73 -6.87 26.82
CA PHE A 17 -5.17 -6.36 25.53
C PHE A 17 -4.77 -4.89 25.39
N PRO A 18 -4.41 -4.44 24.18
CA PRO A 18 -4.10 -3.03 23.98
C PRO A 18 -5.40 -2.23 24.10
N GLU A 19 -5.60 -1.61 25.26
CA GLU A 19 -6.65 -0.63 25.48
C GLU A 19 -6.39 0.58 24.58
N VAL A 20 -7.44 1.05 23.92
CA VAL A 20 -7.35 2.22 23.04
C VAL A 20 -7.52 3.48 23.89
N GLU A 21 -6.50 4.31 23.94
CA GLU A 21 -6.53 5.58 24.65
C GLU A 21 -6.62 6.73 23.64
N PHE A 22 -7.78 7.39 23.56
CA PHE A 22 -7.97 8.58 22.72
C PHE A 22 -7.67 9.86 23.50
N GLY A 23 -7.19 10.90 22.80
CA GLY A 23 -7.04 12.23 23.41
C GLY A 23 -6.67 13.32 22.42
N ARG A 24 -6.22 14.45 22.97
CA ARG A 24 -5.69 15.60 22.22
C ARG A 24 -4.19 15.72 22.49
N SER A 25 -3.42 15.91 21.43
CA SER A 25 -1.98 16.19 21.55
C SER A 25 -1.73 17.59 22.10
N GLY A 26 -0.50 17.92 22.49
CA GLY A 26 -0.13 19.27 22.93
C GLY A 26 -0.33 20.34 21.86
N ASP A 27 -0.24 19.93 20.59
CA ASP A 27 -0.56 20.77 19.43
C ASP A 27 -2.06 20.76 19.05
N GLY A 28 -2.93 20.11 19.84
CA GLY A 28 -4.39 20.09 19.65
C GLY A 28 -4.92 19.04 18.65
N TYR A 29 -4.08 18.18 18.09
CA TYR A 29 -4.52 17.15 17.14
C TYR A 29 -5.29 16.02 17.83
N LEU A 30 -6.23 15.41 17.11
CA LEU A 30 -6.87 14.17 17.57
C LEU A 30 -5.85 13.02 17.47
N VAL A 31 -5.63 12.32 18.58
CA VAL A 31 -4.65 11.24 18.65
C VAL A 31 -5.19 10.03 19.40
N ALA A 32 -4.54 8.89 19.21
CA ALA A 32 -4.83 7.67 19.95
C ALA A 32 -3.58 6.84 20.21
N ARG A 33 -3.54 6.10 21.31
CA ARG A 33 -2.53 5.07 21.61
C ARG A 33 -3.18 3.69 21.58
N VAL A 34 -2.50 2.74 20.95
CA VAL A 34 -2.87 1.31 20.94
C VAL A 34 -1.61 0.49 21.17
N GLY A 35 -1.41 0.03 22.41
CA GLY A 35 -0.15 -0.59 22.82
C GLY A 35 1.03 0.39 22.66
N ASP A 36 2.06 -0.01 21.92
CA ASP A 36 3.23 0.82 21.62
C ASP A 36 3.02 1.74 20.40
N THR A 37 1.90 1.60 19.68
CA THR A 37 1.62 2.38 18.47
C THR A 37 0.84 3.65 18.81
N ALA A 38 1.30 4.79 18.29
CA ALA A 38 0.63 6.06 18.38
C ALA A 38 0.03 6.45 17.02
N PHE A 39 -1.17 7.01 17.05
CA PHE A 39 -1.90 7.49 15.87
C PHE A 39 -2.26 8.96 16.03
N ALA A 40 -2.19 9.71 14.93
CA ALA A 40 -2.70 11.07 14.86
C ALA A 40 -3.51 11.29 13.58
N MET A 41 -4.58 12.07 13.70
CA MET A 41 -5.28 12.65 12.57
C MET A 41 -4.68 14.03 12.30
N LEU A 42 -3.88 14.13 11.24
CA LEU A 42 -3.12 15.33 10.92
C LEU A 42 -3.68 16.04 9.68
N PRO A 43 -3.55 17.38 9.59
CA PRO A 43 -4.00 18.13 8.43
C PRO A 43 -3.10 17.86 7.22
N GLY A 44 -3.70 17.45 6.11
CA GLY A 44 -3.10 17.28 4.79
C GLY A 44 -3.40 18.44 3.85
N ARG A 45 -3.09 18.26 2.56
CA ARG A 45 -3.38 19.26 1.52
C ARG A 45 -4.90 19.34 1.27
N ASN A 46 -5.38 20.53 0.90
CA ASN A 46 -6.76 20.80 0.47
C ASN A 46 -7.85 20.43 1.50
N ALA A 47 -7.67 20.83 2.76
CA ALA A 47 -8.61 20.57 3.86
C ALA A 47 -8.92 19.07 4.12
N ARG A 48 -8.05 18.17 3.65
CA ARG A 48 -8.12 16.74 3.95
C ARG A 48 -7.29 16.42 5.18
N HIS A 49 -7.58 15.30 5.83
CA HIS A 49 -6.75 14.78 6.89
C HIS A 49 -5.99 13.54 6.41
N TYR A 50 -4.99 13.11 7.16
CA TYR A 50 -4.34 11.82 6.98
C TYR A 50 -4.04 11.16 8.32
N LEU A 51 -3.96 9.84 8.30
CA LEU A 51 -3.53 9.04 9.43
C LEU A 51 -2.02 9.07 9.51
N ALA A 52 -1.48 9.51 10.63
CA ALA A 52 -0.06 9.49 10.91
C ALA A 52 0.26 8.54 12.05
N THR A 53 1.44 7.93 12.00
CA THR A 53 1.86 6.93 12.98
C THR A 53 3.16 7.32 13.67
N GLY A 54 3.23 7.02 14.96
CA GLY A 54 4.43 7.09 15.79
C GLY A 54 4.59 5.79 16.57
N TRP A 55 5.75 5.63 17.21
CA TRP A 55 6.10 4.41 17.94
C TRP A 55 6.73 4.74 19.29
N ARG A 56 6.27 4.03 20.34
CA ARG A 56 6.81 4.10 21.71
C ARG A 56 6.93 5.52 22.26
N ILE A 57 5.87 6.32 22.09
CA ILE A 57 5.79 7.64 22.72
C ILE A 57 5.34 7.48 24.17
N ASN A 58 6.30 7.44 25.09
CA ASN A 58 6.08 7.09 26.50
C ASN A 58 5.49 8.21 27.35
N ARG A 59 5.57 9.48 26.90
CA ARG A 59 4.99 10.62 27.61
C ARG A 59 3.45 10.67 27.49
N PRO A 60 2.73 11.37 28.37
CA PRO A 60 1.27 11.53 28.28
C PRO A 60 0.83 12.07 26.92
N ILE A 61 -0.38 11.67 26.47
CA ILE A 61 -0.94 12.08 25.17
C ILE A 61 -0.95 13.61 25.00
N ALA A 62 -1.26 14.35 26.06
CA ALA A 62 -1.31 15.82 26.06
C ALA A 62 0.05 16.49 25.79
N GLU A 63 1.16 15.77 25.87
CA GLU A 63 2.50 16.29 25.58
C GLU A 63 2.99 15.91 24.17
N TRP A 64 2.20 15.14 23.41
CA TRP A 64 2.57 14.71 22.07
C TRP A 64 2.57 15.89 21.11
N LYS A 65 3.51 15.89 20.17
CA LYS A 65 3.70 16.92 19.16
C LYS A 65 3.62 16.32 17.77
N ARG A 66 3.36 17.16 16.78
CA ARG A 66 3.39 16.78 15.36
C ARG A 66 4.66 16.02 15.00
N SER A 67 5.82 16.43 15.52
CA SER A 67 7.13 15.82 15.23
C SER A 67 7.27 14.37 15.68
N ASP A 68 6.41 13.88 16.58
CA ASP A 68 6.48 12.50 17.08
C ASP A 68 5.92 11.49 16.07
N PHE A 69 5.21 11.96 15.05
CA PHE A 69 4.58 11.14 14.02
C PHE A 69 5.40 11.22 12.73
N TYR A 70 6.06 10.12 12.40
CA TYR A 70 6.92 10.02 11.21
C TYR A 70 6.28 9.23 10.07
N GLY A 71 5.26 8.42 10.33
CA GLY A 71 4.56 7.65 9.30
C GLY A 71 3.37 8.39 8.70
N HIS A 72 3.07 8.06 7.43
CA HIS A 72 1.90 8.57 6.71
C HIS A 72 1.11 7.37 6.14
N SER A 73 -0.05 7.08 6.74
CA SER A 73 -0.84 5.87 6.51
C SER A 73 -2.15 6.13 5.77
N GLY A 74 -2.15 7.11 4.86
CA GLY A 74 -3.26 7.39 3.94
C GLY A 74 -4.23 8.46 4.43
N GLY A 75 -5.11 8.91 3.53
CA GLY A 75 -6.08 9.98 3.79
C GLY A 75 -7.18 9.57 4.77
N LEU A 76 -7.69 10.53 5.51
CA LEU A 76 -8.84 10.42 6.41
C LEU A 76 -9.88 11.46 6.03
N ALA A 77 -11.13 11.03 5.93
CA ALA A 77 -12.26 11.93 5.69
C ALA A 77 -12.53 12.79 6.94
N ASP A 78 -12.63 12.14 8.10
CA ASP A 78 -13.09 12.76 9.35
C ASP A 78 -12.60 11.98 10.59
N GLU A 79 -13.07 12.43 11.76
CA GLU A 79 -12.80 11.78 13.05
C GLU A 79 -13.41 10.36 13.14
N ALA A 80 -14.54 10.08 12.49
CA ALA A 80 -15.14 8.75 12.51
C ALA A 80 -14.27 7.74 11.74
N ALA A 81 -13.73 8.15 10.60
CA ALA A 81 -12.75 7.38 9.84
C ALA A 81 -11.47 7.13 10.66
N PHE A 82 -11.00 8.15 11.40
CA PHE A 82 -9.86 7.99 12.32
C PHE A 82 -10.13 6.94 13.39
N ARG A 83 -11.25 7.04 14.11
CA ARG A 83 -11.63 6.09 15.17
C ARG A 83 -11.79 4.68 14.63
N THR A 84 -12.35 4.52 13.43
CA THR A 84 -12.49 3.23 12.76
C THR A 84 -11.12 2.60 12.48
N LYS A 85 -10.15 3.38 11.99
CA LYS A 85 -8.80 2.90 11.73
C LYS A 85 -8.04 2.53 13.00
N VAL A 86 -8.20 3.30 14.07
CA VAL A 86 -7.63 2.98 15.38
C VAL A 86 -8.23 1.69 15.93
N ALA A 87 -9.56 1.51 15.84
CA ALA A 87 -10.25 0.30 16.28
C ALA A 87 -9.82 -0.94 15.46
N GLU A 88 -9.71 -0.82 14.14
CA GLU A 88 -9.21 -1.87 13.25
C GLU A 88 -7.77 -2.28 13.62
N ASN A 89 -6.92 -1.33 13.98
CA ASN A 89 -5.56 -1.64 14.44
C ASN A 89 -5.56 -2.35 15.80
N ALA A 90 -6.39 -1.90 16.75
CA ALA A 90 -6.51 -2.53 18.05
C ALA A 90 -7.01 -3.98 17.96
N GLU A 91 -7.99 -4.21 17.08
CA GLU A 91 -8.47 -5.54 16.70
C GLU A 91 -7.33 -6.39 16.15
N HIS A 92 -6.62 -5.87 15.13
CA HIS A 92 -5.51 -6.56 14.50
C HIS A 92 -4.40 -6.93 15.51
N GLN A 93 -4.03 -6.03 16.42
CA GLN A 93 -3.05 -6.31 17.47
C GLN A 93 -3.54 -7.40 18.42
N ARG A 94 -4.83 -7.37 18.80
CA ARG A 94 -5.43 -8.40 19.66
C ARG A 94 -5.39 -9.77 18.99
N GLU A 95 -5.87 -9.86 17.75
CA GLU A 95 -5.86 -11.11 16.98
C GLU A 95 -4.43 -11.62 16.79
N LYS A 96 -3.46 -10.74 16.46
CA LYS A 96 -2.05 -11.12 16.34
C LYS A 96 -1.50 -11.77 17.61
N ARG A 97 -1.82 -11.22 18.79
CA ARG A 97 -1.42 -11.82 20.07
C ARG A 97 -2.08 -13.17 20.29
N ALA A 98 -3.39 -13.28 20.00
CA ALA A 98 -4.15 -14.51 20.14
C ALA A 98 -3.65 -15.64 19.22
N LEU A 99 -3.12 -15.30 18.04
CA LEU A 99 -2.52 -16.26 17.10
C LEU A 99 -1.20 -16.87 17.59
N GLY A 100 -0.56 -16.30 18.62
CA GLY A 100 0.59 -16.92 19.28
C GLY A 100 1.79 -17.18 18.37
N ARG A 101 1.95 -16.39 17.31
CA ARG A 101 3.06 -16.52 16.35
C ARG A 101 4.40 -16.39 17.08
N ARG A 102 5.36 -17.24 16.73
CA ARG A 102 6.65 -17.30 17.44
C ARG A 102 7.76 -16.73 16.58
N GLU A 103 8.39 -15.67 17.06
CA GLU A 103 9.65 -15.19 16.51
C GLU A 103 10.78 -16.14 16.90
N ILE A 104 11.62 -16.48 15.93
CA ILE A 104 12.81 -17.31 16.13
C ILE A 104 14.00 -16.67 15.41
N GLY A 105 15.17 -16.76 16.03
CA GLY A 105 16.42 -16.52 15.32
C GLY A 105 16.62 -17.64 14.31
N PHE A 106 16.74 -17.30 13.03
CA PHE A 106 16.77 -18.31 11.97
C PHE A 106 17.81 -17.96 10.92
N ASN A 107 18.87 -18.77 10.87
CA ASN A 107 19.89 -18.70 9.82
C ASN A 107 19.51 -19.72 8.74
N ALA A 108 18.73 -19.30 7.76
CA ALA A 108 18.48 -20.07 6.55
C ALA A 108 18.69 -19.23 5.30
N ASN A 109 19.09 -19.90 4.22
CA ASN A 109 19.14 -19.29 2.91
C ASN A 109 17.73 -19.25 2.33
N THR A 110 17.29 -18.06 1.96
CA THR A 110 16.03 -17.84 1.25
C THR A 110 16.34 -17.39 -0.19
N PRO A 111 15.35 -17.39 -1.11
CA PRO A 111 15.51 -16.81 -2.43
C PRO A 111 15.92 -15.32 -2.40
N TRP A 112 15.62 -14.61 -1.30
CA TRP A 112 15.93 -13.18 -1.11
C TRP A 112 17.17 -12.96 -0.25
N GLY A 113 18.05 -13.95 -0.15
CA GLY A 113 19.28 -13.92 0.64
C GLY A 113 19.13 -14.52 2.03
N PRO A 114 20.14 -14.33 2.90
CA PRO A 114 20.14 -14.88 4.25
C PRO A 114 19.00 -14.30 5.10
N SER A 115 18.22 -15.19 5.73
CA SER A 115 17.21 -14.85 6.73
C SER A 115 17.87 -14.15 7.93
N GLN A 116 17.33 -13.00 8.32
CA GLN A 116 17.74 -12.22 9.49
C GLN A 116 16.77 -12.38 10.67
N GLY A 117 15.56 -12.85 10.38
CA GLY A 117 14.56 -13.21 11.37
C GLY A 117 13.49 -14.08 10.74
N ALA A 118 12.82 -14.89 11.57
CA ALA A 118 11.69 -15.68 11.10
C ALA A 118 10.55 -15.68 12.13
N THR A 119 9.33 -15.72 11.61
CA THR A 119 8.11 -15.88 12.40
C THR A 119 7.44 -17.19 12.00
N VAL A 120 7.29 -18.10 12.95
CA VAL A 120 6.56 -19.35 12.76
C VAL A 120 5.07 -19.08 12.96
N TYR A 121 4.29 -19.33 11.91
CA TYR A 121 2.83 -19.21 11.94
C TYR A 121 2.19 -20.54 12.34
N ALA A 122 2.74 -21.65 11.84
CA ALA A 122 2.38 -23.01 12.21
C ALA A 122 3.50 -23.97 11.81
N GLU A 123 3.37 -25.25 12.18
CA GLU A 123 4.29 -26.29 11.71
C GLU A 123 4.33 -26.33 10.17
N GLY A 124 5.52 -26.12 9.62
CA GLY A 124 5.77 -26.07 8.18
C GLY A 124 5.32 -24.78 7.49
N ILE A 125 5.02 -23.71 8.24
CA ILE A 125 4.66 -22.39 7.69
C ILE A 125 5.45 -21.32 8.42
N VAL A 126 6.46 -20.77 7.74
CA VAL A 126 7.41 -19.82 8.33
C VAL A 126 7.51 -18.60 7.43
N CYS A 127 7.38 -17.41 8.01
CA CYS A 127 7.68 -16.15 7.34
C CYS A 127 9.11 -15.75 7.66
N HIS A 128 9.93 -15.51 6.64
CA HIS A 128 11.30 -15.04 6.75
C HIS A 128 11.37 -13.54 6.43
N SER A 129 12.23 -12.83 7.13
CA SER A 129 12.62 -11.45 6.84
C SER A 129 14.11 -11.41 6.53
N THR A 130 14.49 -10.73 5.45
CA THR A 130 15.86 -10.50 5.02
C THR A 130 16.14 -8.99 4.96
N ALA A 131 17.36 -8.61 4.55
CA ALA A 131 17.78 -7.21 4.53
C ALA A 131 17.00 -6.34 3.53
N GLY A 132 16.37 -6.95 2.52
CA GLY A 132 15.68 -6.23 1.45
C GLY A 132 14.24 -6.65 1.22
N HIS A 133 13.93 -7.95 1.39
CA HIS A 133 12.61 -8.52 1.18
C HIS A 133 12.33 -9.58 2.25
N GLY A 134 11.33 -10.42 1.98
CA GLY A 134 10.96 -11.54 2.82
C GLY A 134 9.88 -12.36 2.15
N GLY A 135 9.32 -13.26 2.93
CA GLY A 135 8.19 -14.04 2.47
C GLY A 135 8.01 -15.34 3.23
N PHE A 136 6.98 -16.07 2.84
CA PHE A 136 6.64 -17.35 3.44
C PHE A 136 7.37 -18.49 2.75
N HIS A 137 7.84 -19.43 3.55
CA HIS A 137 8.20 -20.77 3.12
C HIS A 137 7.21 -21.78 3.69
N LEU A 138 6.67 -22.61 2.79
CA LEU A 138 5.81 -23.74 3.12
C LEU A 138 6.58 -25.04 2.98
N SER A 139 6.47 -25.93 3.97
CA SER A 139 6.91 -27.31 3.81
C SER A 139 6.21 -27.97 2.62
N ALA A 140 6.80 -29.00 2.03
CA ALA A 140 6.21 -29.69 0.89
C ALA A 140 4.77 -30.18 1.16
N GLU A 141 4.46 -30.59 2.40
CA GLU A 141 3.11 -30.98 2.81
C GLU A 141 2.15 -29.80 2.82
N ARG A 142 2.55 -28.66 3.40
CA ARG A 142 1.71 -27.46 3.44
C ARG A 142 1.53 -26.89 2.03
N ASN A 143 2.57 -26.88 1.21
CA ASN A 143 2.52 -26.37 -0.15
C ASN A 143 1.55 -27.16 -1.05
N ARG A 144 1.38 -28.48 -0.80
CA ARG A 144 0.38 -29.30 -1.51
C ARG A 144 -1.07 -28.89 -1.23
N LYS A 145 -1.34 -28.15 -0.15
CA LYS A 145 -2.69 -27.64 0.17
C LYS A 145 -3.03 -26.36 -0.59
N VAL A 146 -2.03 -25.65 -1.11
CA VAL A 146 -2.25 -24.45 -1.96
C VAL A 146 -2.90 -24.88 -3.26
N ASN A 147 -3.90 -24.11 -3.74
CA ASN A 147 -4.57 -24.39 -5.01
C ASN A 147 -3.52 -24.48 -6.16
N PRO A 148 -3.59 -25.50 -7.04
CA PRO A 148 -2.59 -25.69 -8.09
C PRO A 148 -2.33 -24.48 -8.98
N VAL A 149 -3.33 -23.64 -9.27
CA VAL A 149 -3.19 -22.44 -10.11
C VAL A 149 -2.32 -21.36 -9.45
N LEU A 150 -2.25 -21.32 -8.12
CA LEU A 150 -1.48 -20.33 -7.35
C LEU A 150 -0.23 -20.93 -6.70
N ARG A 151 0.00 -22.23 -6.84
CA ARG A 151 1.04 -22.93 -6.09
C ARG A 151 2.42 -22.59 -6.62
N ALA A 152 3.27 -21.99 -5.78
CA ALA A 152 4.66 -21.73 -6.11
C ALA A 152 5.49 -23.04 -6.06
N PRO A 153 6.32 -23.32 -7.09
CA PRO A 153 7.29 -24.39 -7.03
C PRO A 153 8.31 -24.11 -5.92
N GLY A 154 8.65 -25.13 -5.13
CA GLY A 154 9.58 -24.98 -4.00
C GLY A 154 8.99 -24.31 -2.75
N GLY A 155 7.74 -23.85 -2.77
CA GLY A 155 7.01 -23.41 -1.58
C GLY A 155 7.40 -22.03 -1.04
N TRP A 156 8.04 -21.18 -1.86
CA TRP A 156 8.39 -19.80 -1.50
C TRP A 156 7.38 -18.81 -2.04
N TYR A 157 6.91 -17.91 -1.18
CA TYR A 157 5.88 -16.91 -1.47
C TYR A 157 6.36 -15.55 -0.96
N GLU A 158 6.72 -14.67 -1.87
CA GLU A 158 7.20 -13.29 -1.65
C GLU A 158 6.20 -12.42 -0.85
N GLU A 159 6.71 -11.48 -0.05
CA GLU A 159 5.97 -10.73 0.96
C GLU A 159 5.07 -9.58 0.46
N ASP A 160 5.30 -9.05 -0.74
CA ASP A 160 4.50 -7.97 -1.32
C ASP A 160 3.19 -8.51 -1.91
N GLU A 161 3.25 -9.62 -2.65
CA GLU A 161 2.09 -10.17 -3.35
C GLU A 161 1.77 -11.62 -2.96
N ALA A 162 2.74 -12.52 -3.06
CA ALA A 162 2.49 -13.96 -3.00
C ALA A 162 2.14 -14.47 -1.58
N TRP A 163 2.48 -13.74 -0.52
CA TRP A 163 2.05 -14.03 0.86
C TRP A 163 0.52 -14.17 0.98
N ALA A 164 -0.22 -13.44 0.14
CA ALA A 164 -1.66 -13.47 0.12
C ALA A 164 -2.18 -14.88 -0.25
N ILE A 165 -1.43 -15.63 -1.05
CA ILE A 165 -1.75 -17.02 -1.43
C ILE A 165 -1.70 -17.92 -0.18
N VAL A 166 -0.72 -17.69 0.69
CA VAL A 166 -0.59 -18.40 1.98
C VAL A 166 -1.76 -18.04 2.89
N ALA A 167 -2.13 -16.75 2.96
CA ALA A 167 -3.22 -16.28 3.79
C ALA A 167 -4.60 -16.81 3.37
N ILE A 168 -4.90 -16.89 2.06
CA ILE A 168 -6.16 -17.50 1.59
C ILE A 168 -6.17 -19.02 1.77
N THR A 169 -5.00 -19.68 1.73
CA THR A 169 -4.90 -21.13 1.91
C THR A 169 -5.05 -21.53 3.38
N PHE A 170 -4.52 -20.71 4.30
CA PHE A 170 -4.52 -20.98 5.75
C PHE A 170 -5.12 -19.82 6.55
N PRO A 171 -6.40 -19.46 6.34
CA PRO A 171 -6.99 -18.22 6.86
C PRO A 171 -6.99 -18.14 8.40
N HIS A 172 -7.04 -19.28 9.10
CA HIS A 172 -7.01 -19.35 10.56
C HIS A 172 -5.68 -18.92 11.19
N LEU A 173 -4.61 -18.79 10.40
CA LEU A 173 -3.30 -18.30 10.85
C LEU A 173 -3.16 -16.77 10.72
N PHE A 174 -4.19 -16.11 10.19
CA PHE A 174 -4.18 -14.70 9.86
C PHE A 174 -5.31 -13.95 10.55
N THR A 175 -5.03 -12.71 10.92
CA THR A 175 -6.01 -11.78 11.49
C THR A 175 -7.12 -11.47 10.47
N GLY A 176 -8.27 -10.98 10.93
CA GLY A 176 -9.32 -10.50 10.04
C GLY A 176 -8.82 -9.41 9.08
N TYR A 177 -7.95 -8.51 9.57
CA TYR A 177 -7.31 -7.48 8.76
C TYR A 177 -6.42 -8.06 7.66
N GLU A 178 -5.48 -8.95 8.01
CA GLU A 178 -4.59 -9.58 7.03
C GLU A 178 -5.36 -10.38 5.99
N ARG A 179 -6.46 -11.05 6.36
CA ARG A 179 -7.32 -11.76 5.41
C ARG A 179 -7.95 -10.82 4.38
N ARG A 180 -8.45 -9.64 4.80
CA ARG A 180 -8.99 -8.63 3.87
C ARG A 180 -7.91 -8.07 2.94
N CYS A 181 -6.71 -7.83 3.46
CA CYS A 181 -5.57 -7.42 2.63
C CYS A 181 -5.21 -8.50 1.61
N ALA A 182 -5.09 -9.76 2.04
CA ALA A 182 -4.78 -10.87 1.17
C ALA A 182 -5.82 -11.06 0.06
N GLU A 183 -7.12 -10.97 0.39
CA GLU A 183 -8.18 -11.01 -0.62
C GLU A 183 -8.00 -9.92 -1.67
N ARG A 184 -7.75 -8.67 -1.26
CA ARG A 184 -7.50 -7.56 -2.20
C ARG A 184 -6.27 -7.83 -3.06
N THR A 185 -5.17 -8.26 -2.45
CA THR A 185 -3.92 -8.58 -3.16
C THR A 185 -4.13 -9.68 -4.19
N ILE A 186 -4.85 -10.77 -3.87
CA ILE A 186 -5.12 -11.83 -4.87
C ILE A 186 -6.01 -11.32 -6.00
N LYS A 187 -7.06 -10.55 -5.70
CA LYS A 187 -7.93 -9.94 -6.73
C LYS A 187 -7.12 -9.02 -7.66
N ASP A 188 -6.15 -8.30 -7.13
CA ASP A 188 -5.32 -7.36 -7.91
C ASP A 188 -4.20 -8.06 -8.68
N SER A 189 -3.52 -9.08 -8.12
CA SER A 189 -2.38 -9.76 -8.75
C SER A 189 -2.78 -10.94 -9.64
N TRP A 190 -3.77 -11.74 -9.21
CA TRP A 190 -4.25 -12.92 -9.94
C TRP A 190 -5.78 -12.95 -10.05
N PRO A 191 -6.40 -11.94 -10.69
CA PRO A 191 -7.85 -11.87 -10.80
C PRO A 191 -8.47 -13.12 -11.44
N ASP A 192 -7.91 -13.62 -12.54
CA ASP A 192 -8.49 -14.78 -13.24
C ASP A 192 -8.43 -16.05 -12.36
N ALA A 193 -7.38 -16.20 -11.56
CA ALA A 193 -7.26 -17.29 -10.59
C ALA A 193 -8.28 -17.14 -9.46
N TRP A 194 -8.49 -15.92 -8.96
CA TRP A 194 -9.54 -15.63 -7.97
C TRP A 194 -10.92 -16.07 -8.49
N GLU A 195 -11.28 -15.65 -9.70
CA GLU A 195 -12.57 -15.99 -10.30
C GLU A 195 -12.70 -17.51 -10.50
N ALA A 196 -11.65 -18.18 -10.97
CA ALA A 196 -11.66 -19.63 -11.17
C ALA A 196 -11.77 -20.42 -9.84
N ILE A 197 -11.14 -19.95 -8.77
CA ILE A 197 -11.14 -20.63 -7.46
C ILE A 197 -12.48 -20.43 -6.75
N PHE A 198 -13.03 -19.22 -6.79
CA PHE A 198 -14.21 -18.86 -6.00
C PHE A 198 -15.52 -18.87 -6.82
N GLY A 199 -15.45 -18.98 -8.15
CA GLY A 199 -16.61 -18.98 -9.03
C GLY A 199 -17.36 -17.64 -9.07
N ILE A 200 -16.68 -16.55 -8.73
CA ILE A 200 -17.24 -15.19 -8.68
C ILE A 200 -16.54 -14.35 -9.74
N VAL A 201 -17.31 -13.72 -10.62
CA VAL A 201 -16.78 -12.72 -11.56
C VAL A 201 -16.64 -11.39 -10.82
N LEU A 202 -15.47 -10.80 -10.90
CA LEU A 202 -15.13 -9.49 -10.34
C LEU A 202 -15.71 -8.39 -11.20
N GLU A 203 -16.44 -7.48 -10.55
CA GLU A 203 -17.05 -6.31 -11.17
C GLU A 203 -16.01 -5.19 -11.39
N PRO A 204 -16.32 -4.20 -12.25
CA PRO A 204 -15.47 -3.01 -12.40
C PRO A 204 -15.18 -2.34 -11.06
N GLY A 205 -13.91 -2.06 -10.78
CA GLY A 205 -13.44 -1.50 -9.50
C GLY A 205 -12.99 -2.52 -8.46
N GLU A 206 -13.29 -3.82 -8.65
CA GLU A 206 -12.92 -4.86 -7.68
C GLU A 206 -11.50 -5.40 -7.87
N SER A 207 -10.92 -5.27 -9.07
CA SER A 207 -9.54 -5.63 -9.38
C SER A 207 -8.87 -4.53 -10.20
N ARG A 208 -7.78 -3.98 -9.65
CA ARG A 208 -6.94 -3.00 -10.36
C ARG A 208 -6.43 -3.55 -11.70
N GLU A 209 -6.07 -4.82 -11.75
CA GLU A 209 -5.53 -5.46 -12.94
C GLU A 209 -6.60 -5.67 -14.01
N LYS A 210 -7.81 -6.12 -13.65
CA LYS A 210 -8.92 -6.22 -14.62
C LYS A 210 -9.32 -4.83 -15.13
N ASP A 211 -9.42 -3.85 -14.24
CA ASP A 211 -9.71 -2.47 -14.61
C ASP A 211 -8.64 -1.92 -15.57
N ARG A 212 -7.35 -2.21 -15.30
CA ARG A 212 -6.24 -1.85 -16.20
C ARG A 212 -6.41 -2.49 -17.57
N ARG A 213 -6.67 -3.80 -17.64
CA ARG A 213 -6.88 -4.52 -18.90
C ARG A 213 -8.07 -3.97 -19.69
N ALA A 214 -9.16 -3.64 -19.00
CA ALA A 214 -10.34 -3.03 -19.62
C ALA A 214 -10.00 -1.66 -20.22
N PHE A 215 -9.31 -0.81 -19.46
CA PHE A 215 -8.83 0.50 -19.92
C PHE A 215 -7.88 0.38 -21.12
N GLU A 216 -6.90 -0.52 -21.06
CA GLU A 216 -5.95 -0.76 -22.17
C GLU A 216 -6.67 -1.25 -23.43
N LYS A 217 -7.69 -2.09 -23.28
CA LYS A 217 -8.51 -2.59 -24.40
C LYS A 217 -9.36 -1.48 -25.02
N GLU A 218 -10.01 -0.68 -24.19
CA GLU A 218 -10.83 0.46 -24.63
C GLU A 218 -9.98 1.51 -25.37
N HIS A 219 -8.77 1.78 -24.86
CA HIS A 219 -7.90 2.84 -25.35
C HIS A 219 -6.73 2.36 -26.20
N ALA A 220 -6.78 1.14 -26.72
CA ALA A 220 -5.70 0.54 -27.51
C ALA A 220 -5.29 1.39 -28.73
N GLY A 221 -6.26 2.13 -29.30
CA GLY A 221 -6.06 3.03 -30.44
C GLY A 221 -5.86 4.50 -30.07
N ASN A 222 -5.97 4.89 -28.80
CA ASN A 222 -5.85 6.28 -28.38
C ASN A 222 -4.40 6.63 -27.98
N TRP A 223 -4.07 7.91 -27.99
CA TRP A 223 -2.81 8.43 -27.44
C TRP A 223 -2.91 8.51 -25.93
N ILE A 224 -2.08 7.74 -25.23
CA ILE A 224 -2.02 7.77 -23.78
C ILE A 224 -0.69 8.39 -23.36
N VAL A 225 -0.77 9.38 -22.47
CA VAL A 225 0.40 10.13 -21.99
C VAL A 225 1.34 9.20 -21.22
N VAL A 226 2.62 9.18 -21.65
CA VAL A 226 3.70 8.42 -21.01
C VAL A 226 4.71 9.30 -20.27
N SER A 227 4.78 10.59 -20.64
CA SER A 227 5.62 11.60 -20.00
C SER A 227 4.96 12.98 -20.07
N ALA A 228 5.17 13.82 -19.07
CA ALA A 228 4.59 15.15 -19.03
C ALA A 228 5.52 16.12 -18.30
N ILE A 229 5.54 17.36 -18.76
CA ILE A 229 6.27 18.46 -18.14
C ILE A 229 5.45 19.75 -18.28
N SER A 230 5.53 20.64 -17.29
CA SER A 230 5.01 22.00 -17.46
C SER A 230 5.70 22.65 -18.67
N SER A 231 4.94 23.28 -19.55
CA SER A 231 5.53 23.92 -20.73
C SER A 231 6.13 25.28 -20.37
N ASP A 232 7.42 25.45 -20.65
CA ASP A 232 8.09 26.76 -20.60
C ASP A 232 7.82 27.58 -21.88
N GLN A 233 7.37 26.91 -22.94
CA GLN A 233 7.12 27.50 -24.26
C GLN A 233 5.73 28.10 -24.37
N GLN A 234 4.74 27.52 -23.68
CA GLN A 234 3.37 28.00 -23.68
C GLN A 234 2.81 28.03 -22.25
N ALA A 235 2.73 29.23 -21.69
CA ALA A 235 2.21 29.45 -20.34
C ALA A 235 0.78 28.91 -20.19
N GLY A 236 0.52 28.19 -19.09
CA GLY A 236 -0.78 27.58 -18.81
C GLY A 236 -1.01 26.21 -19.44
N PHE A 237 0.01 25.62 -20.07
CA PHE A 237 -0.07 24.28 -20.66
C PHE A 237 0.95 23.31 -20.05
N VAL A 238 0.62 22.03 -20.14
CA VAL A 238 1.49 20.88 -19.93
C VAL A 238 1.84 20.32 -21.29
N GLU A 239 3.14 20.22 -21.57
CA GLU A 239 3.66 19.49 -22.72
C GLU A 239 3.69 18.00 -22.37
N VAL A 240 2.93 17.21 -23.11
CA VAL A 240 2.82 15.76 -22.88
C VAL A 240 3.40 15.00 -24.07
N VAL A 241 4.11 13.91 -23.78
CA VAL A 241 4.47 12.87 -24.76
C VAL A 241 3.51 11.72 -24.56
N ALA A 242 2.84 11.31 -25.63
CA ALA A 242 1.90 10.20 -25.63
C ALA A 242 2.30 9.16 -26.68
N THR A 243 1.87 7.91 -26.45
CA THR A 243 2.04 6.79 -27.37
C THR A 243 0.71 6.06 -27.60
N PRO A 244 0.53 5.37 -28.74
CA PRO A 244 -0.70 4.62 -29.00
C PRO A 244 -0.85 3.49 -28.00
N GLY A 245 -1.95 3.50 -27.25
CA GLY A 245 -2.24 2.55 -26.17
C GLY A 245 -1.30 2.65 -24.97
N GLY A 246 -0.51 3.72 -24.84
CA GLY A 246 0.44 3.89 -23.73
C GLY A 246 1.65 2.95 -23.76
N ARG A 247 1.91 2.33 -24.92
CA ARG A 247 3.04 1.42 -25.12
C ARG A 247 4.37 2.14 -24.87
N ARG A 248 5.32 1.43 -24.25
CA ARG A 248 6.67 1.91 -23.99
C ARG A 248 7.67 0.96 -24.63
N GLY A 249 8.69 1.48 -25.30
CA GLY A 249 9.74 0.67 -25.90
C GLY A 249 10.34 1.29 -27.17
N ALA A 250 11.50 0.79 -27.58
CA ALA A 250 12.15 1.22 -28.81
C ALA A 250 11.23 0.99 -30.02
N GLY A 251 11.17 1.98 -30.92
CA GLY A 251 10.33 1.92 -32.13
C GLY A 251 8.84 2.20 -31.90
N THR A 252 8.42 2.57 -30.68
CA THR A 252 7.05 3.04 -30.45
C THR A 252 6.91 4.47 -30.96
N GLU A 253 5.88 4.73 -31.75
CA GLU A 253 5.56 6.10 -32.18
C GLU A 253 5.23 6.97 -30.96
N GLU A 254 5.89 8.12 -30.86
CA GLU A 254 5.66 9.12 -29.83
C GLU A 254 5.17 10.41 -30.49
N ARG A 255 4.11 11.00 -29.93
CA ARG A 255 3.63 12.32 -30.34
C ARG A 255 3.56 13.25 -29.13
N ARG A 256 3.84 14.52 -29.38
CA ARG A 256 3.71 15.57 -28.38
C ARG A 256 2.40 16.31 -28.55
N PHE A 257 1.80 16.68 -27.43
CA PHE A 257 0.58 17.48 -27.38
C PHE A 257 0.71 18.57 -26.31
N LEU A 258 -0.09 19.62 -26.44
CA LEU A 258 -0.28 20.59 -25.37
C LEU A 258 -1.65 20.39 -24.75
N VAL A 259 -1.65 20.14 -23.43
CA VAL A 259 -2.87 19.98 -22.63
C VAL A 259 -2.96 21.17 -21.67
N PRO A 260 -4.10 21.87 -21.56
CA PRO A 260 -4.29 22.91 -20.55
C PRO A 260 -3.95 22.40 -19.14
N SER A 261 -3.21 23.18 -18.35
CA SER A 261 -2.71 22.72 -17.05
C SER A 261 -3.80 22.46 -16.01
N ASP A 262 -4.96 23.10 -16.14
CA ASP A 262 -6.14 22.87 -15.29
C ASP A 262 -6.91 21.59 -15.66
N GLU A 263 -6.80 21.16 -16.91
CA GLU A 263 -7.36 19.91 -17.46
C GLU A 263 -6.46 18.70 -17.19
N TYR A 264 -5.13 18.86 -17.28
CA TYR A 264 -4.19 17.74 -17.13
C TYR A 264 -4.22 17.15 -15.72
N ARG A 265 -4.91 16.01 -15.58
CA ARG A 265 -4.98 15.21 -14.35
C ARG A 265 -4.80 13.75 -14.70
N ILE A 266 -3.67 13.19 -14.28
CA ILE A 266 -3.40 11.77 -14.50
C ILE A 266 -4.46 10.95 -13.77
N GLY A 267 -5.26 10.21 -14.55
CA GLY A 267 -6.23 9.25 -14.03
C GLY A 267 -5.53 7.99 -13.51
N ARG A 268 -6.32 7.02 -13.03
CA ARG A 268 -5.80 5.79 -12.42
C ARG A 268 -4.87 4.97 -13.34
N PHE A 269 -5.10 5.03 -14.66
CA PHE A 269 -4.35 4.28 -15.67
C PHE A 269 -3.67 5.17 -16.72
N GLY A 270 -3.61 6.48 -16.48
CA GLY A 270 -3.00 7.45 -17.39
C GLY A 270 -3.95 8.58 -17.77
N PHE A 271 -3.50 9.41 -18.71
CA PHE A 271 -4.29 10.46 -19.32
C PHE A 271 -4.43 10.13 -20.81
N VAL A 272 -5.67 10.04 -21.30
CA VAL A 272 -5.97 9.83 -22.72
C VAL A 272 -6.09 11.19 -23.37
N VAL A 273 -5.29 11.42 -24.42
CA VAL A 273 -5.33 12.65 -25.20
C VAL A 273 -6.60 12.67 -26.05
N ASP A 274 -7.32 13.78 -26.01
CA ASP A 274 -8.42 14.08 -26.91
C ASP A 274 -7.85 14.86 -28.10
N GLU A 275 -7.62 14.19 -29.23
CA GLU A 275 -7.05 14.81 -30.43
C GLU A 275 -7.88 15.99 -30.97
N THR A 276 -9.16 16.11 -30.60
CA THR A 276 -10.01 17.23 -31.02
C THR A 276 -9.80 18.49 -30.17
N ARG A 277 -9.28 18.33 -28.96
CA ARG A 277 -9.08 19.40 -27.98
C ARG A 277 -7.62 19.71 -27.69
N HIS A 278 -6.74 18.71 -27.83
CA HIS A 278 -5.33 18.78 -27.50
C HIS A 278 -4.52 18.80 -28.80
N PRO A 279 -4.03 19.97 -29.25
CA PRO A 279 -3.31 20.06 -30.51
C PRO A 279 -1.96 19.34 -30.43
N VAL A 280 -1.58 18.68 -31.53
CA VAL A 280 -0.22 18.14 -31.71
C VAL A 280 0.78 19.30 -31.66
N TYR A 281 1.85 19.11 -30.89
CA TYR A 281 2.86 20.12 -30.66
C TYR A 281 4.19 19.76 -31.33
N SER A 282 4.58 20.54 -32.34
CA SER A 282 5.83 20.38 -33.08
C SER A 282 6.87 21.49 -32.78
N GLY A 283 6.56 22.40 -31.86
CA GLY A 283 7.44 23.52 -31.49
C GLY A 283 8.66 23.12 -30.63
N PRO A 284 9.44 24.11 -30.15
CA PRO A 284 10.53 23.87 -29.21
C PRO A 284 10.06 23.03 -28.01
N SER A 285 10.91 22.17 -27.47
CA SER A 285 10.51 21.24 -26.40
C SER A 285 11.01 21.72 -25.04
N SER A 286 10.17 21.63 -24.02
CA SER A 286 10.61 21.75 -22.61
C SER A 286 11.28 20.48 -22.09
N PHE A 287 11.12 19.33 -22.77
CA PHE A 287 11.91 18.14 -22.46
C PHE A 287 13.37 18.32 -22.88
N ILE A 288 14.28 18.21 -21.92
CA ILE A 288 15.73 18.25 -22.14
C ILE A 288 16.15 17.12 -23.08
N GLY A 289 16.83 17.46 -24.18
CA GLY A 289 17.37 16.48 -25.13
C GLY A 289 16.33 15.84 -26.06
N TRP A 290 15.10 16.38 -26.14
CA TRP A 290 14.11 15.90 -27.09
C TRP A 290 14.55 16.18 -28.54
N GLN A 291 14.93 15.13 -29.26
CA GLN A 291 15.24 15.21 -30.68
C GLN A 291 14.11 14.71 -31.59
N GLY A 292 13.00 14.24 -31.01
CA GLY A 292 12.01 13.45 -31.74
C GLY A 292 12.66 12.17 -32.24
N ARG A 293 12.32 11.00 -31.69
CA ARG A 293 12.75 9.76 -32.34
C ARG A 293 11.94 9.62 -33.61
N THR A 294 12.42 10.21 -34.70
CA THR A 294 11.97 9.89 -36.05
C THR A 294 12.20 8.39 -36.24
N SER A 295 11.10 7.64 -36.33
CA SER A 295 11.14 6.29 -36.88
C SER A 295 11.82 6.32 -38.25
N PRO A 296 12.66 5.33 -38.60
CA PRO A 296 13.00 5.05 -40.00
C PRO A 296 11.75 4.79 -40.82
#